data_AF-A0AAV9ZQW1-F1
#
_entry.id   AF-A0AAV9ZQW1-F1
#
_cell.length_a   1.000
_cell.length_b   1.000
_cell.length_c   1.000
_cell.angle_alpha   90.00
_cell.angle_beta   90.00
_cell.angle_gamma   90.00
#
_symmetry.space_group_name_H-M   'P 1'
#
loop_
_entity.id
_entity.type
_entity.pdbx_description
1 polymer ?
#
loop_
_entity_poly.entity_id
_entity_poly.type
_entity_poly.pdbx_seq_one_letter_code
_entity_poly.pdbx_strand_id
1 'polypeptide(L)'
;MASPSPPPFITATSASDPNPATDNIRTRTLRLAGEVVLTFSEEDVPDPPAISYAHRGVNSLLADWDDDSTRWPGTSPLTIKGVPIAVKYWSRVYKYWKSSQWQGVKKNWFDWKVLVTAITAAPSINEFWAKYSVPGKDGVLQRMKYTPLLNQLTRERKAEDARIAAIAVQELTPEQLTYRNGGQYRVMRKVSTIAARYRELKGLVAPELGDEEEEEDN
;
A
#
# COMPACT_ATOMS: atom_id res chain seq x y z
N MET A 1 -66.26 -34.75 43.79
CA MET A 1 -65.22 -34.31 42.84
C MET A 1 -63.88 -34.35 43.56
N ALA A 2 -62.93 -35.11 42.98
CA ALA A 2 -61.46 -35.09 43.05
C ALA A 2 -60.68 -34.84 44.37
N SER A 3 -59.85 -35.85 44.72
CA SER A 3 -58.52 -35.81 45.38
C SER A 3 -57.44 -35.29 44.39
N PRO A 4 -56.10 -35.25 44.66
CA PRO A 4 -55.29 -34.94 45.87
C PRO A 4 -53.98 -34.11 45.59
N SER A 5 -53.20 -33.86 46.67
CA SER A 5 -51.71 -33.79 46.78
C SER A 5 -50.82 -32.58 46.34
N PRO A 6 -49.63 -32.40 47.00
CA PRO A 6 -48.72 -31.24 46.93
C PRO A 6 -47.38 -31.55 46.18
N PRO A 7 -46.26 -30.84 46.42
CA PRO A 7 -45.71 -29.60 45.84
C PRO A 7 -44.52 -29.88 44.85
N PRO A 8 -43.70 -28.88 44.46
CA PRO A 8 -42.32 -28.94 44.95
C PRO A 8 -41.61 -27.60 45.24
N PHE A 9 -40.59 -27.70 46.09
CA PHE A 9 -39.47 -26.77 46.25
C PHE A 9 -38.85 -26.39 44.90
N ILE A 10 -38.49 -25.12 44.72
CA ILE A 10 -37.53 -24.73 43.70
C ILE A 10 -36.42 -23.91 44.34
N THR A 11 -35.24 -24.51 44.23
CA THR A 11 -33.89 -24.09 44.58
C THR A 11 -33.58 -22.70 44.05
N ALA A 12 -32.94 -21.85 44.87
CA ALA A 12 -32.34 -20.60 44.41
C ALA A 12 -31.18 -20.94 43.46
N THR A 13 -31.40 -20.71 42.16
CA THR A 13 -30.36 -20.77 41.13
C THR A 13 -29.36 -19.65 41.37
N SER A 14 -28.12 -20.05 41.58
CA SER A 14 -26.93 -19.20 41.61
C SER A 14 -26.91 -18.30 40.36
N ALA A 15 -26.94 -16.99 40.56
CA ALA A 15 -26.64 -16.02 39.51
C ALA A 15 -25.15 -16.16 39.19
N SER A 16 -24.83 -16.82 38.09
CA SER A 16 -23.51 -16.72 37.46
C SER A 16 -23.41 -15.35 36.83
N ASP A 17 -22.56 -14.50 37.39
CA ASP A 17 -22.09 -13.28 36.73
C ASP A 17 -21.55 -13.62 35.33
N PRO A 18 -22.01 -12.96 34.25
CA PRO A 18 -21.30 -13.02 32.99
C PRO A 18 -20.00 -12.24 33.16
N ASN A 19 -18.92 -12.96 33.41
CA ASN A 19 -17.56 -12.46 33.26
C ASN A 19 -17.43 -11.88 31.84
N PRO A 20 -17.23 -10.55 31.65
CA PRO A 20 -16.94 -10.05 30.32
C PRO A 20 -15.54 -10.55 29.98
N ALA A 21 -15.47 -11.62 29.19
CA ALA A 21 -14.29 -11.88 28.39
C ALA A 21 -14.13 -10.64 27.49
N THR A 22 -13.35 -9.67 27.95
CA THR A 22 -12.80 -8.63 27.08
C THR A 22 -11.88 -9.35 26.12
N ASP A 23 -12.44 -9.81 25.01
CA ASP A 23 -11.68 -10.14 23.82
C ASP A 23 -10.81 -8.93 23.53
N ASN A 24 -9.50 -9.11 23.73
CA ASN A 24 -8.51 -8.09 23.43
C ASN A 24 -8.36 -8.04 21.91
N ILE A 25 -9.35 -7.44 21.24
CA ILE A 25 -9.38 -7.34 19.78
C ILE A 25 -8.18 -6.50 19.36
N ARG A 26 -7.27 -7.12 18.61
CA ARG A 26 -6.10 -6.45 18.07
C ARG A 26 -6.54 -5.38 17.08
N THR A 27 -6.25 -4.12 17.38
CA THR A 27 -6.56 -2.98 16.53
C THR A 27 -5.30 -2.36 15.93
N ARG A 28 -5.48 -1.59 14.85
CA ARG A 28 -4.44 -0.78 14.22
C ARG A 28 -4.99 0.60 13.90
N THR A 29 -4.06 1.53 13.78
CA THR A 29 -4.36 2.93 13.50
C THR A 29 -3.74 3.33 12.17
N LEU A 30 -4.54 3.96 11.32
CA LEU A 30 -4.13 4.57 10.06
C LEU A 30 -4.35 6.08 10.15
N ARG A 31 -3.31 6.86 9.83
CA ARG A 31 -3.39 8.32 9.72
C ARG A 31 -3.63 8.68 8.25
N LEU A 32 -4.73 9.39 8.01
CA LEU A 32 -5.17 9.90 6.72
C LEU A 32 -4.88 11.41 6.63
N ALA A 33 -5.15 12.01 5.48
CA ALA A 33 -5.05 13.46 5.29
C ALA A 33 -6.00 14.22 6.24
N GLY A 34 -5.69 15.49 6.50
CA GLY A 34 -6.53 16.36 7.34
C GLY A 34 -6.63 15.92 8.81
N GLU A 35 -5.56 15.34 9.36
CA GLU A 35 -5.47 14.86 10.75
C GLU A 35 -6.47 13.74 11.12
N VAL A 36 -7.10 13.10 10.14
CA VAL A 36 -8.03 12.02 10.39
C VAL A 36 -7.27 10.76 10.84
N VAL A 37 -7.61 10.26 12.02
CA VAL A 37 -7.02 9.04 12.59
C VAL A 37 -8.08 7.95 12.66
N LEU A 38 -7.91 6.90 11.87
CA LEU A 38 -8.82 5.76 11.81
C LEU A 38 -8.26 4.58 12.60
N THR A 39 -9.00 4.14 13.61
CA THR A 39 -8.71 2.90 14.35
C THR A 39 -9.72 1.81 13.98
N PHE A 40 -9.19 0.66 13.55
CA PHE A 40 -9.96 -0.45 13.00
C PHE A 40 -9.36 -1.79 13.44
N SER A 41 -10.17 -2.85 13.45
CA SER A 41 -9.77 -4.24 13.66
C SER A 41 -9.57 -4.97 12.33
N GLU A 42 -9.16 -6.24 12.37
CA GLU A 42 -9.10 -7.08 11.17
C GLU A 42 -10.49 -7.30 10.53
N GLU A 43 -11.54 -7.42 11.34
CA GLU A 43 -12.91 -7.68 10.87
C GLU A 43 -13.53 -6.48 10.15
N ASP A 44 -13.05 -5.28 10.47
CA ASP A 44 -13.45 -4.04 9.80
C ASP A 44 -12.89 -3.92 8.36
N VAL A 45 -11.93 -4.78 7.97
CA VAL A 45 -11.25 -4.72 6.66
C VAL A 45 -11.97 -5.63 5.65
N PRO A 46 -12.67 -5.07 4.66
CA PRO A 46 -13.29 -5.87 3.61
C PRO A 46 -12.24 -6.41 2.63
N ASP A 47 -12.63 -7.41 1.84
CA ASP A 47 -11.80 -7.89 0.74
C ASP A 47 -11.43 -6.75 -0.24
N PRO A 48 -10.23 -6.77 -0.84
CA PRO A 48 -9.80 -5.74 -1.78
C PRO A 48 -10.80 -5.55 -2.93
N PRO A 49 -11.19 -4.31 -3.23
CA PRO A 49 -12.02 -4.01 -4.38
C PRO A 49 -11.34 -4.46 -5.69
N ALA A 50 -12.11 -5.10 -6.57
CA ALA A 50 -11.64 -5.52 -7.89
C ALA A 50 -11.55 -4.30 -8.85
N ILE A 51 -10.50 -3.50 -8.70
CA ILE A 51 -10.29 -2.30 -9.52
C ILE A 51 -9.17 -2.47 -10.55
N SER A 52 -9.35 -1.84 -11.72
CA SER A 52 -8.35 -1.78 -12.77
C SER A 52 -8.30 -0.39 -13.41
N TYR A 53 -7.11 0.21 -13.43
CA TYR A 53 -6.87 1.50 -14.09
C TYR A 53 -6.41 1.37 -15.54
N ALA A 54 -6.27 0.14 -16.05
CA ALA A 54 -5.96 -0.09 -17.47
C ALA A 54 -7.05 0.49 -18.39
N HIS A 55 -8.32 0.43 -17.95
CA HIS A 55 -9.46 0.96 -18.68
C HIS A 55 -9.95 2.31 -18.12
N ARG A 56 -9.97 2.48 -16.79
CA ARG A 56 -10.36 3.76 -16.15
C ARG A 56 -9.38 4.90 -16.43
N GLY A 57 -8.17 4.57 -16.86
CA GLY A 57 -7.13 5.52 -17.22
C GLY A 57 -6.38 6.10 -16.02
N VAL A 58 -5.28 6.75 -16.34
CA VAL A 58 -4.32 7.30 -15.38
C VAL A 58 -4.91 8.42 -14.50
N ASN A 59 -5.81 9.24 -15.04
CA ASN A 59 -6.43 10.32 -14.26
C ASN A 59 -7.27 9.79 -13.10
N SER A 60 -7.99 8.69 -13.31
CA SER A 60 -8.75 8.01 -12.26
C SER A 60 -7.81 7.48 -11.17
N LEU A 61 -6.65 6.94 -11.56
CA LEU A 61 -5.65 6.49 -10.59
C LEU A 61 -5.12 7.66 -9.74
N LEU A 62 -4.80 8.80 -10.35
CA LEU A 62 -4.32 9.98 -9.62
C LEU A 62 -5.38 10.53 -8.65
N ALA A 63 -6.65 10.48 -9.04
CA ALA A 63 -7.76 10.90 -8.18
C ALA A 63 -7.96 9.94 -7.00
N ASP A 64 -7.73 8.64 -7.21
CA ASP A 64 -7.94 7.60 -6.18
C ASP A 64 -6.67 7.33 -5.32
N TRP A 65 -5.50 7.83 -5.72
CA TRP A 65 -4.22 7.48 -5.09
C TRP A 65 -4.01 8.14 -3.73
N ASP A 66 -4.31 9.44 -3.63
CA ASP A 66 -3.94 10.29 -2.51
C ASP A 66 -5.12 11.14 -2.03
N ASP A 67 -5.42 11.02 -0.73
CA ASP A 67 -6.49 11.74 -0.04
C ASP A 67 -6.16 13.19 0.32
N ASP A 68 -4.88 13.60 0.24
CA ASP A 68 -4.43 14.98 0.40
C ASP A 68 -4.34 15.73 -0.95
N SER A 69 -4.64 15.04 -2.04
CA SER A 69 -4.62 15.63 -3.37
C SER A 69 -5.82 16.56 -3.55
N THR A 70 -5.60 17.71 -4.19
CA THR A 70 -6.70 18.57 -4.69
C THR A 70 -7.62 17.87 -5.70
N ARG A 71 -7.20 16.69 -6.19
CA ARG A 71 -7.98 15.83 -7.10
C ARG A 71 -8.79 14.77 -6.37
N TRP A 72 -8.63 14.64 -5.06
CA TRP A 72 -9.34 13.63 -4.27
C TRP A 72 -10.84 13.93 -4.28
N PRO A 73 -11.70 13.00 -4.76
CA PRO A 73 -13.13 13.23 -4.84
C PRO A 73 -13.85 13.04 -3.49
N GLY A 74 -13.12 12.76 -2.40
CA GLY A 74 -13.74 12.40 -1.12
C GLY A 74 -14.32 10.98 -1.09
N THR A 75 -14.09 10.18 -2.13
CA THR A 75 -14.64 8.82 -2.26
C THR A 75 -13.54 7.83 -2.66
N SER A 76 -13.69 6.57 -2.25
CA SER A 76 -12.75 5.50 -2.55
C SER A 76 -13.49 4.19 -2.80
N PRO A 77 -12.98 3.31 -3.68
CA PRO A 77 -13.45 1.93 -3.77
C PRO A 77 -13.35 1.16 -2.44
N LEU A 78 -12.39 1.52 -1.59
CA LEU A 78 -12.21 0.91 -0.27
C LEU A 78 -12.73 1.85 0.82
N THR A 79 -13.65 1.35 1.65
CA THR A 79 -14.16 2.07 2.81
C THR A 79 -14.02 1.19 4.05
N ILE A 80 -13.47 1.73 5.13
CA ILE A 80 -13.35 1.04 6.43
C ILE A 80 -14.12 1.87 7.45
N LYS A 81 -15.13 1.27 8.11
CA LYS A 81 -16.01 1.95 9.08
C LYS A 81 -16.62 3.25 8.55
N GLY A 82 -17.01 3.25 7.27
CA GLY A 82 -17.56 4.43 6.60
C GLY A 82 -16.53 5.47 6.14
N VAL A 83 -15.23 5.27 6.41
CA VAL A 83 -14.15 6.18 6.00
C VAL A 83 -13.51 5.71 4.68
N PRO A 84 -13.52 6.55 3.62
CA PRO A 84 -12.84 6.24 2.36
C PRO A 84 -11.32 6.14 2.52
N ILE A 85 -10.71 5.10 1.96
CA ILE A 85 -9.28 4.83 2.08
C ILE A 85 -8.60 4.96 0.73
N ALA A 86 -7.75 5.98 0.55
CA ALA A 86 -6.98 6.17 -0.68
C ALA A 86 -6.04 4.99 -0.97
N VAL A 87 -5.78 4.76 -2.26
CA VAL A 87 -5.02 3.58 -2.74
C VAL A 87 -3.60 3.53 -2.18
N LYS A 88 -2.97 4.67 -1.90
CA LYS A 88 -1.62 4.71 -1.29
C LYS A 88 -1.53 3.95 0.04
N TYR A 89 -2.63 3.84 0.80
CA TYR A 89 -2.65 3.18 2.11
C TYR A 89 -2.93 1.68 2.06
N TRP A 90 -3.27 1.11 0.90
CA TRP A 90 -3.71 -0.28 0.81
C TRP A 90 -2.65 -1.28 1.28
N SER A 91 -1.36 -1.00 1.07
CA SER A 91 -0.27 -1.82 1.61
C SER A 91 -0.30 -1.87 3.13
N ARG A 92 -0.58 -0.75 3.81
CA ARG A 92 -0.66 -0.67 5.28
C ARG A 92 -1.88 -1.41 5.81
N VAL A 93 -3.00 -1.37 5.08
CA VAL A 93 -4.26 -2.05 5.42
C VAL A 93 -4.13 -3.57 5.29
N TYR A 94 -3.71 -4.07 4.11
CA TYR A 94 -3.79 -5.50 3.79
C TYR A 94 -2.55 -6.31 4.19
N LYS A 95 -1.32 -5.76 4.09
CA LYS A 95 -0.06 -6.52 4.20
C LYS A 95 0.02 -7.44 5.42
N TYR A 96 -0.49 -6.98 6.57
CA TYR A 96 -0.28 -7.67 7.85
C TYR A 96 -1.46 -8.51 8.36
N TRP A 97 -2.69 -8.18 7.98
CA TRP A 97 -3.89 -8.90 8.44
C TRP A 97 -4.50 -9.79 7.38
N LYS A 98 -4.36 -9.42 6.12
CA LYS A 98 -4.99 -10.09 4.99
C LYS A 98 -3.91 -10.40 3.96
N SER A 99 -2.88 -11.14 4.37
CA SER A 99 -1.68 -11.40 3.57
C SER A 99 -2.01 -12.09 2.24
N SER A 100 -2.95 -13.04 2.25
CA SER A 100 -3.44 -13.70 1.03
C SER A 100 -4.08 -12.69 0.06
N GLN A 101 -4.98 -11.84 0.56
CA GLN A 101 -5.58 -10.76 -0.23
C GLN A 101 -4.55 -9.75 -0.73
N TRP A 102 -3.56 -9.41 0.11
CA TRP A 102 -2.46 -8.54 -0.26
C TRP A 102 -1.71 -9.10 -1.46
N GLN A 103 -1.37 -10.39 -1.48
CA GLN A 103 -0.68 -10.98 -2.63
C GLN A 103 -1.47 -10.84 -3.94
N GLY A 104 -2.81 -10.91 -3.88
CA GLY A 104 -3.67 -10.70 -5.05
C GLY A 104 -3.63 -9.26 -5.60
N VAL A 105 -3.46 -8.25 -4.75
CA VAL A 105 -3.48 -6.83 -5.16
C VAL A 105 -2.09 -6.20 -5.27
N LYS A 106 -1.08 -6.79 -4.62
CA LYS A 106 0.29 -6.27 -4.47
C LYS A 106 0.89 -5.83 -5.79
N LYS A 107 0.83 -6.70 -6.81
CA LYS A 107 1.39 -6.39 -8.13
C LYS A 107 0.74 -5.14 -8.73
N ASN A 108 -0.59 -5.09 -8.76
CA ASN A 108 -1.32 -3.95 -9.30
C ASN A 108 -1.00 -2.68 -8.52
N TRP A 109 -0.95 -2.76 -7.19
CA TRP A 109 -0.58 -1.64 -6.34
C TRP A 109 0.83 -1.09 -6.65
N PHE A 110 1.82 -1.97 -6.85
CA PHE A 110 3.16 -1.55 -7.25
C PHE A 110 3.18 -0.92 -8.66
N ASP A 111 2.43 -1.48 -9.61
CA ASP A 111 2.30 -0.92 -10.95
C ASP A 111 1.69 0.50 -10.90
N TRP A 112 0.67 0.70 -10.06
CA TRP A 112 0.05 2.00 -9.81
C TRP A 112 1.01 2.98 -9.15
N LYS A 113 1.78 2.53 -8.14
CA LYS A 113 2.82 3.33 -7.48
C LYS A 113 3.83 3.85 -8.49
N VAL A 114 4.30 3.00 -9.41
CA VAL A 114 5.25 3.38 -10.46
C VAL A 114 4.67 4.48 -11.36
N LEU A 115 3.42 4.32 -11.79
CA LEU A 115 2.74 5.31 -12.63
C LEU A 115 2.60 6.65 -11.92
N VAL A 116 2.04 6.65 -10.72
CA VAL A 116 1.81 7.88 -9.94
C VAL A 116 3.14 8.60 -9.67
N THR A 117 4.16 7.85 -9.23
CA THR A 117 5.50 8.42 -8.96
C THR A 117 6.10 9.09 -10.20
N ALA A 118 5.99 8.47 -11.38
CA ALA A 118 6.51 9.06 -12.60
C ALA A 118 5.76 10.33 -13.02
N ILE A 119 4.44 10.38 -12.78
CA ILE A 119 3.61 11.55 -13.12
C ILE A 119 3.86 12.70 -12.15
N THR A 120 3.96 12.42 -10.85
CA THR A 120 4.21 13.44 -9.82
C THR A 120 5.64 13.99 -9.89
N ALA A 121 6.59 13.20 -10.41
CA ALA A 121 7.96 13.67 -10.67
C ALA A 121 8.06 14.57 -11.92
N ALA A 122 7.07 14.56 -12.81
CA ALA A 122 7.06 15.45 -13.97
C ALA A 122 6.60 16.86 -13.56
N PRO A 123 7.15 17.93 -14.16
CA PRO A 123 6.74 19.31 -13.83
C PRO A 123 5.25 19.57 -14.10
N SER A 124 4.68 18.87 -15.08
CA SER A 124 3.24 18.86 -15.30
C SER A 124 2.79 17.55 -15.96
N ILE A 125 1.48 17.27 -15.87
CA ILE A 125 0.88 16.13 -16.58
C ILE A 125 1.02 16.26 -18.11
N ASN A 126 1.08 17.48 -18.64
CA ASN A 126 1.27 17.71 -20.07
C ASN A 126 2.69 17.37 -20.51
N GLU A 127 3.70 17.71 -19.71
CA GLU A 127 5.08 17.33 -19.97
C GLU A 127 5.29 15.82 -19.84
N PHE A 128 4.65 15.20 -18.84
CA PHE A 128 4.61 13.75 -18.75
C PHE A 128 4.08 13.13 -20.06
N TRP A 129 2.93 13.60 -20.55
CA TRP A 129 2.37 13.08 -21.79
C TRP A 129 3.15 13.47 -23.05
N ALA A 130 3.84 14.62 -23.06
CA ALA A 130 4.73 14.98 -24.16
C ALA A 130 5.87 13.95 -24.31
N LYS A 131 6.41 13.46 -23.19
CA LYS A 131 7.42 12.39 -23.17
C LYS A 131 6.84 11.02 -23.53
N TYR A 132 5.65 10.70 -23.03
CA TYR A 132 5.04 9.37 -23.16
C TYR A 132 3.87 9.32 -24.14
N SER A 133 4.02 9.99 -25.28
CA SER A 133 3.13 9.85 -26.43
C SER A 133 3.88 9.27 -27.63
N VAL A 134 3.18 8.49 -28.44
CA VAL A 134 3.70 7.87 -29.67
C VAL A 134 2.91 8.36 -30.88
N PRO A 135 3.50 8.47 -32.08
CA PRO A 135 2.76 8.77 -33.29
C PRO A 135 1.65 7.75 -33.53
N GLY A 136 0.42 8.24 -33.71
CA GLY A 136 -0.74 7.48 -34.15
C GLY A 136 -0.67 7.15 -35.64
N LYS A 137 -1.67 6.41 -36.13
CA LYS A 137 -1.76 6.03 -37.55
C LYS A 137 -1.92 7.24 -38.50
N ASP A 138 -2.45 8.33 -37.97
CA ASP A 138 -2.69 9.63 -38.60
C ASP A 138 -1.51 10.60 -38.42
N GLY A 139 -0.42 10.17 -37.78
CA GLY A 139 0.71 11.04 -37.42
C GLY A 139 0.45 11.93 -36.20
N VAL A 140 -0.75 11.89 -35.62
CA VAL A 140 -1.09 12.64 -34.41
C VAL A 140 -0.52 11.90 -33.19
N LEU A 141 0.17 12.61 -32.30
CA LEU A 141 0.69 12.01 -31.07
C LEU A 141 -0.46 11.50 -30.19
N GLN A 142 -0.41 10.21 -29.86
CA GLN A 142 -1.34 9.55 -28.96
C GLN A 142 -0.61 9.11 -27.70
N ARG A 143 -1.23 9.37 -26.54
CA ARG A 143 -0.72 8.90 -25.25
C ARG A 143 -0.49 7.40 -25.28
N MET A 144 0.63 6.94 -24.74
CA MET A 144 0.89 5.51 -24.60
C MET A 144 -0.24 4.83 -23.80
N LYS A 145 -0.63 3.64 -24.25
CA LYS A 145 -1.57 2.80 -23.50
C LYS A 145 -0.93 2.35 -22.18
N TYR A 146 -1.78 1.94 -21.23
CA TYR A 146 -1.38 1.58 -19.86
C TYR A 146 -0.19 0.61 -19.79
N THR A 147 -0.29 -0.56 -20.43
CA THR A 147 0.77 -1.59 -20.33
C THR A 147 2.09 -1.16 -20.98
N PRO A 148 2.11 -0.62 -22.22
CA PRO A 148 3.33 -0.06 -22.81
C PRO A 148 3.97 1.03 -21.95
N LEU A 149 3.16 1.95 -21.41
CA LEU A 149 3.62 3.02 -20.52
C LEU A 149 4.29 2.45 -19.28
N LEU A 150 3.61 1.53 -18.58
CA LEU A 150 4.12 0.91 -17.37
C LEU A 150 5.43 0.16 -17.61
N ASN A 151 5.52 -0.58 -18.72
CA ASN A 151 6.76 -1.30 -19.10
C ASN A 151 7.91 -0.32 -19.35
N GLN A 152 7.64 0.79 -20.02
CA GLN A 152 8.64 1.82 -20.28
C GLN A 152 9.10 2.49 -18.98
N LEU A 153 8.18 2.91 -18.11
CA LEU A 153 8.50 3.49 -16.80
C LEU A 153 9.31 2.54 -15.92
N THR A 154 8.92 1.27 -15.91
CA THR A 154 9.64 0.23 -15.15
C THR A 154 11.07 0.07 -15.65
N ARG A 155 11.27 0.07 -16.97
CA ARG A 155 12.61 0.00 -17.58
C ARG A 155 13.46 1.22 -17.24
N GLU A 156 12.88 2.43 -17.37
CA GLU A 156 13.57 3.68 -17.03
C GLU A 156 13.97 3.71 -15.55
N ARG A 157 13.07 3.31 -14.63
CA ARG A 157 13.37 3.19 -13.20
C ARG A 157 14.53 2.23 -12.93
N LYS A 158 14.51 1.03 -13.53
CA LYS A 158 15.58 0.04 -13.36
C LYS A 158 16.93 0.56 -13.87
N ALA A 159 16.94 1.27 -15.00
CA ALA A 159 18.16 1.87 -15.55
C ALA A 159 18.71 2.96 -14.62
N GLU A 160 17.84 3.81 -14.07
CA GLU A 160 18.26 4.86 -13.14
C GLU A 160 18.72 4.30 -11.79
N ASP A 161 18.03 3.29 -11.25
CA ASP A 161 18.49 2.59 -10.04
C ASP A 161 19.86 1.94 -10.27
N ALA A 162 20.11 1.36 -11.44
CA ALA A 162 21.43 0.81 -11.78
C ALA A 162 22.52 1.89 -11.82
N ARG A 163 22.22 3.05 -12.43
CA ARG A 163 23.15 4.19 -12.46
C ARG A 163 23.48 4.70 -11.06
N ILE A 164 22.46 4.88 -10.22
CA ILE A 164 22.64 5.37 -8.85
C ILE A 164 23.36 4.33 -7.98
N ALA A 165 23.04 3.04 -8.11
CA ALA A 165 23.74 2.01 -7.36
C ALA A 165 25.23 1.94 -7.73
N ALA A 166 25.57 2.13 -9.01
CA ALA A 166 26.97 2.19 -9.44
C ALA A 166 27.72 3.37 -8.80
N ILE A 167 27.09 4.54 -8.70
CA ILE A 167 27.65 5.71 -7.99
C ILE A 167 27.78 5.41 -6.49
N ALA A 168 26.74 4.81 -5.89
CA ALA A 168 26.72 4.49 -4.47
C ALA A 168 27.85 3.55 -4.05
N VAL A 169 28.15 2.53 -4.86
CA VAL A 169 29.25 1.59 -4.61
C VAL A 169 30.62 2.27 -4.70
N GLN A 170 30.75 3.37 -5.45
CA GLN A 170 31.98 4.14 -5.55
C GLN A 170 32.15 5.15 -4.41
N GLU A 171 31.04 5.75 -3.96
CA GLU A 171 31.07 6.84 -2.97
C GLU A 171 30.88 6.39 -1.52
N LEU A 172 30.22 5.26 -1.28
CA LEU A 172 29.87 4.79 0.07
C LEU A 172 30.76 3.63 0.50
N THR A 173 30.98 3.53 1.81
CA THR A 173 31.67 2.37 2.39
C THR A 173 30.72 1.16 2.47
N PRO A 174 31.26 -0.08 2.48
CA PRO A 174 30.44 -1.29 2.64
C PRO A 174 29.52 -1.24 3.87
N GLU A 175 29.96 -0.64 4.97
CA GLU A 175 29.20 -0.49 6.22
C GLU A 175 27.94 0.38 6.02
N GLN A 176 28.04 1.43 5.22
CA GLN A 176 26.90 2.30 4.87
C GLN A 176 25.86 1.59 3.99
N LEU A 177 26.30 0.53 3.30
CA LEU A 177 25.49 -0.36 2.47
C LEU A 177 25.13 -1.66 3.19
N THR A 178 24.95 -1.63 4.50
CA THR A 178 24.45 -2.78 5.29
C THR A 178 23.05 -2.55 5.85
N TYR A 179 22.35 -3.65 6.10
CA TYR A 179 21.09 -3.69 6.85
C TYR A 179 21.13 -4.79 7.91
N ARG A 180 20.27 -4.67 8.93
CA ARG A 180 20.16 -5.66 10.00
C ARG A 180 19.08 -6.68 9.64
N ASN A 181 19.44 -7.96 9.63
CA ASN A 181 18.49 -9.07 9.49
C ASN A 181 18.80 -10.12 10.56
N GLY A 182 17.80 -10.49 11.38
CA GLY A 182 17.95 -11.55 12.39
C GLY A 182 19.12 -11.32 13.38
N GLY A 183 19.44 -10.07 13.71
CA GLY A 183 20.57 -9.73 14.58
C GLY A 183 21.95 -9.67 13.91
N GLN A 184 22.06 -10.03 12.63
CA GLN A 184 23.28 -9.95 11.84
C GLN A 184 23.25 -8.76 10.88
N TYR A 185 24.43 -8.22 10.56
CA TYR A 185 24.59 -7.22 9.50
C TYR A 185 24.84 -7.93 8.17
N ARG A 186 24.05 -7.59 7.15
CA ARG A 186 24.23 -8.09 5.77
C ARG A 186 24.47 -6.92 4.83
N VAL A 187 25.37 -7.11 3.86
CA VAL A 187 25.61 -6.13 2.79
C VAL A 187 24.47 -6.19 1.78
N MET A 188 23.96 -5.03 1.38
CA MET A 188 22.94 -4.88 0.36
C MET A 188 23.47 -5.36 -1.01
N ARG A 189 22.73 -6.24 -1.68
CA ARG A 189 23.08 -6.75 -3.02
C ARG A 189 22.15 -6.26 -4.12
N LYS A 190 20.89 -5.99 -3.78
CA LYS A 190 19.88 -5.55 -4.75
C LYS A 190 20.16 -4.11 -5.18
N VAL A 191 20.26 -3.90 -6.50
CA VAL A 191 20.51 -2.58 -7.12
C VAL A 191 19.51 -1.52 -6.64
N SER A 192 18.22 -1.85 -6.63
CA SER A 192 17.17 -0.92 -6.17
C SER A 192 17.33 -0.54 -4.70
N THR A 193 17.72 -1.48 -3.84
CA THR A 193 17.96 -1.25 -2.41
C THR A 193 19.19 -0.36 -2.19
N ILE A 194 20.29 -0.63 -2.90
CA ILE A 194 21.50 0.22 -2.86
C ILE A 194 21.16 1.64 -3.33
N ALA A 195 20.41 1.77 -4.43
CA ALA A 195 19.99 3.08 -4.94
C ALA A 195 19.07 3.84 -3.97
N ALA A 196 18.13 3.14 -3.32
CA ALA A 196 17.28 3.72 -2.28
C ALA A 196 18.12 4.23 -1.09
N ARG A 197 19.05 3.41 -0.59
CA ARG A 197 19.95 3.76 0.51
C ARG A 197 20.82 4.97 0.19
N TYR A 198 21.33 5.04 -1.03
CA TYR A 198 22.11 6.19 -1.48
C TYR A 198 21.29 7.49 -1.50
N ARG A 199 20.06 7.44 -2.03
CA ARG A 199 19.15 8.61 -2.04
C ARG A 199 18.83 9.09 -0.62
N GLU A 200 18.59 8.15 0.30
CA GLU A 200 18.34 8.43 1.72
C GLU A 200 19.56 9.16 2.36
N LEU A 201 20.76 8.60 2.22
CA LEU A 201 21.98 9.17 2.80
C LEU A 201 22.35 10.54 2.23
N LYS A 202 22.01 10.79 0.96
CA LYS A 202 22.25 12.09 0.29
C LYS A 202 21.12 13.10 0.49
N GLY A 203 20.05 12.74 1.22
CA GLY A 203 18.89 13.60 1.43
C GLY A 203 18.11 13.93 0.15
N LEU A 204 18.22 13.07 -0.88
CA LEU A 204 17.61 13.29 -2.19
C LEU A 204 16.14 12.86 -2.25
N VAL A 205 15.65 12.12 -1.25
CA VAL A 205 14.26 11.64 -1.16
C VAL A 205 13.81 11.62 0.31
N ALA A 206 12.59 12.11 0.57
CA ALA A 206 11.89 11.93 1.86
C ALA A 206 11.62 10.44 2.11
N PRO A 207 11.76 9.94 3.35
CA PRO A 207 11.81 8.51 3.63
C PRO A 207 10.43 7.85 3.50
N GLU A 208 10.09 7.38 2.29
CA GLU A 208 9.07 6.35 2.06
C GLU A 208 9.68 5.22 1.20
N LEU A 209 10.87 4.75 1.59
CA LEU A 209 11.51 3.58 1.00
C LEU A 209 12.08 2.68 2.10
N GLY A 210 11.15 2.08 2.84
CA GLY A 210 11.36 0.84 3.59
C GLY A 210 10.29 -0.16 3.19
N ASP A 211 10.11 -0.39 1.87
CA ASP A 211 9.50 -1.65 1.45
C ASP A 211 10.54 -2.73 1.74
N GLU A 212 10.62 -3.14 3.01
CA GLU A 212 11.12 -4.44 3.42
C GLU A 212 10.24 -5.45 2.65
N GLU A 213 10.68 -5.76 1.43
CA GLU A 213 10.60 -7.10 0.88
C GLU A 213 11.31 -7.99 1.90
N GLU A 214 10.59 -8.36 2.96
CA GLU A 214 10.94 -9.54 3.75
C GLU A 214 11.18 -10.65 2.73
N GLU A 215 12.39 -11.19 2.80
CA GLU A 215 12.83 -12.34 2.03
C GLU A 215 11.77 -13.45 2.23
N GLU A 216 10.97 -13.72 1.19
CA GLU A 216 10.44 -15.07 1.02
C GLU A 216 11.66 -15.94 0.74
N ASP A 217 12.26 -16.44 1.83
CA ASP A 217 13.21 -17.53 1.80
C ASP A 217 12.51 -18.72 1.12
N ASN A 218 13.07 -19.16 -0.01
CA ASN A 218 12.85 -20.48 -0.57
C ASN A 218 14.06 -21.35 -0.27
#